data_AF-A0A1B6JLG1-F1
#
_entry.id   AF-A0A1B6JLG1-F1
#
_cell.length_a   1.000
_cell.length_b   1.000
_cell.length_c   1.000
_cell.angle_alpha   90.00
_cell.angle_beta   90.00
_cell.angle_gamma   90.00
#
_symmetry.space_group_name_H-M   'P 1'
#
loop_
_entity.id
_entity.type
_entity.pdbx_description
1 polymer ?
#
loop_
_entity_poly.entity_id
_entity_poly.type
_entity_poly.pdbx_seq_one_letter_code
_entity_poly.pdbx_strand_id
1 'polypeptide(L)'
;LFESHLRYGVAVWGNSSITNRQRVLVVQKKAVRTLADLNALDSCRSAFKDLNILTVVSLFILEVICYAVSQNLTRLGETHNYNTRNANDFTLPNHHLTKYERQPSYMGRKLFNLLPDHLKKSSKVKNFKSQLKTWLIKQTFYSID
;
A
#
# COMPACT_ATOMS: atom_id res chain seq x y z
N LEU A 1 -16.07 -12.48 1.29
CA LEU A 1 -15.35 -13.63 0.71
C LEU A 1 -14.20 -13.19 -0.21
N PHE A 2 -14.45 -12.42 -1.28
CA PHE A 2 -13.43 -12.02 -2.26
C PHE A 2 -12.20 -11.32 -1.65
N GLU A 3 -12.39 -10.25 -0.87
CA GLU A 3 -11.27 -9.51 -0.26
C GLU A 3 -10.47 -10.39 0.72
N SER A 4 -11.13 -11.25 1.50
CA SER A 4 -10.46 -12.16 2.44
C SER A 4 -9.46 -13.07 1.73
N HIS A 5 -9.81 -13.58 0.55
CA HIS A 5 -8.90 -14.36 -0.29
C HIS A 5 -7.76 -13.52 -0.86
N LEU A 6 -8.04 -12.29 -1.29
CA LEU A 6 -6.99 -11.38 -1.76
C LEU A 6 -6.01 -11.01 -0.64
N ARG A 7 -6.49 -10.77 0.57
CA ARG A 7 -5.62 -10.36 1.68
C ARG A 7 -4.71 -11.50 2.15
N TYR A 8 -5.12 -12.75 1.94
CA TYR A 8 -4.29 -13.90 2.29
C TYR A 8 -2.96 -13.86 1.55
N GLY A 9 -1.87 -13.70 2.29
CA GLY A 9 -0.50 -13.66 1.75
C GLY A 9 -0.19 -12.44 0.87
N VAL A 10 -1.03 -11.40 0.83
CA VAL A 10 -0.86 -10.26 -0.10
C VAL A 10 0.49 -9.57 0.07
N ALA A 11 1.00 -9.46 1.30
CA ALA A 11 2.32 -8.90 1.55
C ALA A 11 3.44 -9.68 0.83
N VAL A 12 3.27 -10.99 0.64
CA VAL A 12 4.25 -11.88 0.01
C VAL A 12 4.11 -11.88 -1.52
N TRP A 13 2.90 -12.11 -2.04
CA TRP A 13 2.69 -12.25 -3.49
C TRP A 13 2.36 -10.93 -4.21
N GLY A 14 1.89 -9.91 -3.49
CA GLY A 14 1.46 -8.63 -4.07
C GLY A 14 2.60 -7.88 -4.77
N ASN A 15 3.84 -8.13 -4.38
CA ASN A 15 5.03 -7.61 -5.04
C ASN A 15 5.53 -8.48 -6.22
N SER A 16 4.69 -9.36 -6.76
CA SER A 16 5.00 -10.19 -7.93
C SER A 16 5.07 -9.37 -9.22
N SER A 17 5.00 -10.01 -10.39
CA SER A 17 5.05 -9.28 -11.67
C SER A 17 3.84 -8.36 -11.86
N ILE A 18 4.02 -7.29 -12.62
CA ILE A 18 2.95 -6.37 -13.02
C ILE A 18 1.80 -7.15 -13.66
N THR A 19 2.11 -8.13 -14.52
CA THR A 19 1.13 -9.01 -15.17
C THR A 19 0.26 -9.76 -14.16
N ASN A 20 0.86 -10.31 -13.10
CA ASN A 20 0.10 -11.05 -12.08
C ASN A 20 -0.83 -10.12 -11.31
N ARG A 21 -0.35 -8.95 -10.87
CA ARG A 21 -1.19 -7.93 -10.21
C ARG A 21 -2.33 -7.49 -11.11
N GLN A 22 -2.06 -7.24 -12.39
CA GLN A 22 -3.05 -6.77 -13.34
C GLN A 22 -4.13 -7.81 -13.58
N ARG A 23 -3.79 -9.10 -13.67
CA ARG A 23 -4.78 -10.19 -13.78
C ARG A 23 -5.74 -10.18 -12.59
N VAL A 24 -5.22 -10.04 -11.38
CA VAL A 24 -6.05 -9.97 -10.16
C VAL A 24 -6.91 -8.70 -10.15
N LEU A 25 -6.34 -7.55 -10.53
CA LEU A 25 -7.07 -6.29 -10.61
C LEU A 25 -8.20 -6.34 -11.65
N VAL A 26 -7.99 -7.00 -12.79
CA VAL A 26 -9.04 -7.20 -13.82
C VAL A 26 -10.20 -8.02 -13.26
N VAL A 27 -9.92 -9.11 -12.54
CA VAL A 27 -10.97 -9.92 -11.90
C VAL A 27 -11.70 -9.11 -10.83
N GLN A 28 -10.98 -8.35 -10.00
CA GLN A 28 -11.57 -7.47 -9.00
C GLN A 28 -12.47 -6.41 -9.64
N LYS A 29 -12.03 -5.79 -10.74
CA LYS A 29 -12.82 -4.82 -11.50
C LYS A 29 -14.11 -5.42 -12.05
N LYS A 30 -14.10 -6.67 -12.51
CA LYS A 30 -15.34 -7.36 -12.94
C LYS A 30 -16.34 -7.45 -11.79
N ALA A 31 -15.91 -7.86 -10.61
CA ALA A 31 -16.77 -7.92 -9.43
C ALA A 31 -17.31 -6.53 -9.04
N VAL A 32 -16.45 -5.51 -9.04
CA VAL A 32 -16.85 -4.12 -8.73
C VAL A 32 -17.83 -3.57 -9.77
N ARG A 33 -17.65 -3.86 -11.07
CA ARG A 33 -18.60 -3.46 -12.11
C ARG A 33 -19.99 -4.02 -11.85
N THR A 34 -20.08 -5.30 -11.48
CA THR A 34 -21.36 -5.93 -11.13
C THR A 34 -22.00 -5.29 -9.90
N LEU A 35 -21.21 -4.93 -8.88
CA LEU A 35 -21.73 -4.29 -7.67
C LEU A 35 -22.23 -2.87 -7.88
N ALA A 36 -21.60 -2.12 -8.81
CA ALA A 36 -21.91 -0.73 -9.09
C ALA A 36 -22.77 -0.53 -10.34
N ASP A 37 -23.30 -1.61 -10.92
CA ASP A 37 -24.10 -1.63 -12.15
C ASP A 37 -23.47 -0.82 -13.30
N LEU A 38 -22.17 -1.04 -13.54
CA LEU A 38 -21.40 -0.35 -14.56
C LEU A 38 -21.36 -1.12 -15.88
N ASN A 39 -21.40 -0.40 -17.00
CA ASN A 39 -21.20 -0.99 -18.34
C ASN A 39 -19.79 -1.53 -18.50
N ALA A 40 -19.54 -2.32 -19.55
CA ALA A 40 -18.23 -2.95 -19.79
C ALA A 40 -17.07 -1.96 -20.00
N LEU A 41 -17.35 -0.77 -20.56
CA LEU A 41 -16.36 0.26 -20.87
C LEU A 41 -16.16 1.28 -19.76
N ASP A 42 -17.08 1.34 -18.80
CA ASP A 42 -17.05 2.37 -17.75
C ASP A 42 -15.79 2.26 -16.87
N SER A 43 -15.36 3.37 -16.27
CA SER A 43 -14.24 3.35 -15.34
C SER A 43 -14.70 2.86 -13.97
N CYS A 44 -14.02 1.86 -13.41
CA CYS A 44 -14.31 1.40 -12.04
C CYS A 44 -13.72 2.33 -10.96
N ARG A 45 -12.96 3.38 -11.32
CA ARG A 45 -12.22 4.20 -10.33
C ARG A 45 -13.16 4.90 -9.35
N SER A 46 -14.26 5.50 -9.81
CA SER A 46 -15.29 6.08 -8.94
C SER A 46 -15.93 5.01 -8.07
N ALA A 47 -16.36 3.90 -8.67
CA ALA A 47 -16.99 2.79 -7.95
C ALA A 47 -16.14 2.22 -6.81
N PHE A 48 -14.82 2.13 -6.95
CA PHE A 48 -13.95 1.74 -5.83
C PHE A 48 -14.06 2.71 -4.64
N LYS A 49 -14.16 4.01 -4.90
CA LYS A 49 -14.32 5.05 -3.86
C LYS A 49 -15.71 4.97 -3.24
N ASP A 50 -16.74 4.92 -4.07
CA ASP A 50 -18.14 4.97 -3.64
C ASP A 50 -18.51 3.73 -2.81
N LEU A 51 -18.01 2.55 -3.22
CA LEU A 51 -18.17 1.31 -2.46
C LEU A 51 -17.20 1.16 -1.27
N ASN A 52 -16.28 2.12 -1.07
CA ASN A 52 -15.21 2.04 -0.07
C ASN A 52 -14.34 0.77 -0.16
N ILE A 53 -14.08 0.30 -1.38
CA ILE A 53 -13.30 -0.90 -1.67
C ILE A 53 -11.87 -0.49 -2.05
N LEU A 54 -10.88 -1.13 -1.43
CA LEU A 54 -9.48 -0.99 -1.84
C LEU A 54 -9.21 -1.86 -3.08
N THR A 55 -8.45 -1.31 -4.03
CA THR A 55 -7.87 -2.12 -5.11
C THR A 55 -6.86 -3.12 -4.54
N VAL A 56 -6.58 -4.21 -5.26
CA VAL A 56 -5.55 -5.18 -4.85
C VAL A 56 -4.18 -4.52 -4.64
N VAL A 57 -3.87 -3.47 -5.43
CA VAL A 57 -2.65 -2.68 -5.30
C VAL A 57 -2.67 -1.86 -4.01
N SER A 58 -3.76 -1.16 -3.73
CA SER A 58 -3.90 -0.41 -2.48
C SER A 58 -3.92 -1.33 -1.26
N LEU A 59 -4.49 -2.54 -1.36
CA LEU A 59 -4.42 -3.56 -0.30
C LEU A 59 -2.98 -4.00 -0.02
N PHE A 60 -2.20 -4.25 -1.07
CA PHE A 60 -0.78 -4.56 -0.93
C PHE A 60 -0.02 -3.43 -0.23
N ILE A 61 -0.17 -2.19 -0.71
CA ILE A 61 0.48 -1.00 -0.13
C ILE A 61 0.12 -0.86 1.35
N LEU A 62 -1.16 -0.98 1.71
CA LEU A 62 -1.63 -0.92 3.10
C LEU A 62 -0.93 -1.97 3.97
N GLU A 63 -0.91 -3.22 3.52
CA GLU A 63 -0.41 -4.34 4.31
C GLU A 63 1.12 -4.25 4.53
N VAL A 64 1.90 -3.94 3.49
CA VAL A 64 3.37 -3.82 3.63
C VAL A 64 3.79 -2.59 4.43
N ILE A 65 3.09 -1.47 4.29
CA ILE A 65 3.35 -0.29 5.12
C ILE A 65 3.00 -0.58 6.59
N CYS A 66 1.84 -1.17 6.87
CA CYS A 66 1.48 -1.56 8.24
C CYS A 66 2.49 -2.55 8.83
N TYR A 67 2.96 -3.51 8.03
CA TYR A 67 4.00 -4.45 8.44
C TYR A 67 5.29 -3.70 8.81
N ALA A 68 5.80 -2.81 7.97
CA ALA A 68 7.00 -2.03 8.25
C ALA A 68 6.85 -1.14 9.50
N VAL A 69 5.67 -0.54 9.72
CA VAL A 69 5.39 0.27 10.92
C VAL A 69 5.28 -0.58 12.19
N SER A 70 4.83 -1.83 12.10
CA SER A 70 4.82 -2.75 13.23
C SER A 70 6.20 -3.30 13.59
N GLN A 71 7.16 -3.20 12.67
CA GLN A 71 8.56 -3.51 12.94
C GLN A 71 9.20 -2.27 13.58
N ASN A 72 9.98 -2.45 14.67
CA ASN A 72 10.77 -1.38 15.28
C ASN A 72 12.01 -1.07 14.42
N LEU A 73 11.80 -0.57 13.20
CA LEU A 73 12.85 -0.27 12.23
C LEU A 73 13.39 1.15 12.42
N THR A 74 14.70 1.30 12.20
CA THR A 74 15.42 2.55 12.38
C THR A 74 14.92 3.66 11.46
N ARG A 75 14.65 4.83 12.05
CA ARG A 75 14.25 6.06 11.35
C ARG A 75 15.47 6.93 11.05
N LEU A 76 15.39 7.76 10.00
CA LEU A 76 16.46 8.72 9.67
C LEU A 76 16.66 9.80 10.75
N GLY A 77 15.62 10.08 11.55
CA GLY A 77 15.74 11.00 12.68
C GLY A 77 16.60 10.46 13.82
N GLU A 78 16.74 9.13 13.94
CA GLU A 78 17.52 8.51 15.02
C GLU A 78 19.03 8.54 14.75
N THR A 79 19.44 8.82 13.51
CA THR A 79 20.85 8.86 13.11
C THR A 79 21.49 10.24 13.28
N HIS A 80 20.72 11.27 13.61
CA HIS A 80 21.18 12.65 13.72
C HIS A 80 20.67 13.33 14.99
N ASN A 81 21.50 14.18 15.60
CA ASN A 81 21.13 14.94 16.79
C ASN A 81 20.31 16.22 16.49
N TYR A 82 19.84 16.40 15.25
CA TYR A 82 19.09 17.58 14.81
C TYR A 82 17.90 17.17 13.93
N ASN A 83 16.86 18.02 13.90
CA ASN A 83 15.66 17.75 13.14
C ASN A 83 15.91 17.86 11.63
N THR A 84 15.75 16.74 10.92
CA THR A 84 15.79 16.71 9.45
C THR A 84 14.38 16.68 8.87
N ARG A 85 14.22 17.16 7.63
CA ARG A 85 12.93 17.12 6.91
C ARG A 85 12.37 15.69 6.82
N ASN A 86 13.27 14.72 6.66
CA ASN A 86 12.94 13.30 6.48
C ASN A 86 13.10 12.51 7.79
N ALA A 87 13.09 13.15 8.95
CA ALA A 87 13.33 12.47 10.24
C ALA A 87 12.37 11.30 10.49
N ASN A 88 11.14 11.39 9.99
CA ASN A 88 10.13 10.34 10.12
C ASN A 88 10.27 9.22 9.08
N ASP A 89 11.12 9.36 8.06
CA ASP A 89 11.32 8.34 7.05
C ASP A 89 12.14 7.17 7.63
N PHE A 90 11.90 5.98 7.09
CA PHE A 90 12.70 4.81 7.41
C PHE A 90 14.04 4.84 6.69
N THR A 91 15.07 4.35 7.37
CA THR A 91 16.35 4.01 6.74
C THR A 91 16.17 2.88 5.72
N LEU A 92 16.73 3.05 4.53
CA LEU A 92 16.77 2.02 3.49
C LEU A 92 18.22 1.49 3.39
N PRO A 93 18.48 0.23 3.79
CA PRO A 93 19.81 -0.34 3.79
C PRO A 93 20.26 -0.61 2.36
N ASN A 94 21.56 -0.37 2.13
CA ASN A 94 22.21 -0.69 0.88
C ASN A 94 22.17 -2.20 0.65
N HIS A 95 21.93 -2.59 -0.58
CA HIS A 95 21.82 -3.98 -0.98
C HIS A 95 22.15 -4.10 -2.47
N HIS A 96 22.60 -5.29 -2.90
CA HIS A 96 22.97 -5.54 -4.29
C HIS A 96 21.92 -6.37 -5.05
N LEU A 97 21.00 -7.02 -4.33
CA LEU A 97 20.05 -7.96 -4.90
C LEU A 97 18.65 -7.35 -5.00
N THR A 98 18.06 -7.34 -6.19
CA THR A 98 16.65 -6.95 -6.40
C THR A 98 15.67 -7.80 -5.59
N LYS A 99 16.03 -9.05 -5.26
CA LYS A 99 15.26 -9.90 -4.36
C LYS A 99 15.11 -9.29 -2.96
N TYR A 100 16.12 -8.55 -2.49
CA TYR A 100 16.06 -7.85 -1.21
C TYR A 100 15.04 -6.72 -1.25
N GLU A 101 14.98 -5.97 -2.36
CA GLU A 101 13.97 -4.93 -2.55
C GLU A 101 12.54 -5.47 -2.55
N ARG A 102 12.39 -6.74 -2.95
CA ARG A 102 11.08 -7.38 -3.01
C ARG A 102 10.53 -7.78 -1.65
N GLN A 103 11.35 -7.80 -0.60
CA GLN A 103 10.92 -8.18 0.74
C GLN A 103 9.83 -7.22 1.27
N PRO A 104 8.81 -7.74 1.98
CA PRO A 104 7.73 -6.89 2.50
C PRO A 104 8.23 -5.77 3.42
N SER A 105 9.25 -6.04 4.24
CA SER A 105 9.87 -5.04 5.13
C SER A 105 10.59 -3.93 4.36
N TYR A 106 11.28 -4.27 3.27
CA TYR A 106 11.96 -3.28 2.43
C TYR A 106 10.95 -2.46 1.63
N MET A 107 10.03 -3.13 0.93
CA MET A 107 9.01 -2.47 0.13
C MET A 107 8.09 -1.59 1.01
N GLY A 108 7.72 -2.06 2.20
CA GLY A 108 6.94 -1.29 3.16
C GLY A 108 7.61 0.00 3.59
N ARG A 109 8.93 -0.02 3.85
CA ARG A 109 9.70 1.20 4.14
C ARG A 109 9.76 2.14 2.94
N LYS A 110 10.07 1.60 1.76
CA LYS A 110 10.15 2.37 0.51
C LYS A 110 8.84 3.10 0.23
N LEU A 111 7.71 2.40 0.33
CA LEU A 111 6.37 2.98 0.13
C LEU A 111 5.96 3.93 1.25
N PHE A 112 6.33 3.66 2.50
CA PHE A 112 6.07 4.58 3.62
C PHE A 112 6.76 5.93 3.39
N ASN A 113 8.01 5.92 2.92
CA ASN A 113 8.78 7.15 2.68
C ASN A 113 8.15 8.02 1.58
N LEU A 114 7.35 7.44 0.68
CA LEU A 114 6.59 8.17 -0.34
C LEU A 114 5.28 8.79 0.18
N LEU A 115 4.86 8.48 1.41
CA LEU A 115 3.62 9.02 1.97
C LEU A 115 3.73 10.53 2.23
N PRO A 116 2.61 11.27 2.14
CA PRO A 116 2.53 12.63 2.64
C PRO A 116 2.83 12.72 4.15
N ASP A 117 3.48 13.82 4.57
CA ASP A 117 3.91 14.02 5.96
C ASP A 117 2.77 13.97 6.98
N HIS A 118 1.56 14.41 6.61
CA HIS A 118 0.41 14.37 7.50
C HIS A 118 -0.01 12.93 7.87
N LEU A 119 0.27 11.95 7.01
CA LEU A 119 0.06 10.53 7.33
C LEU A 119 1.20 9.97 8.18
N LYS A 120 2.44 10.40 7.90
CA LYS A 120 3.63 9.95 8.66
C LYS A 120 3.60 10.39 10.12
N LYS A 121 3.02 11.55 10.42
CA LYS A 121 2.95 12.16 11.77
C LYS A 121 1.86 11.58 12.68
N SER A 122 1.08 10.59 12.22
CA SER A 122 0.02 9.99 13.05
C SER A 122 0.62 9.25 14.26
N SER A 123 0.38 9.76 15.46
CA SER A 123 0.99 9.30 16.71
C SER A 123 0.49 7.95 17.23
N LYS A 124 -0.65 7.42 16.73
CA LYS A 124 -1.20 6.12 17.16
C LYS A 124 -1.32 5.15 15.99
N VAL A 125 -0.81 3.93 16.14
CA VAL A 125 -0.82 2.86 15.12
C VAL A 125 -2.24 2.55 14.62
N LYS A 126 -3.23 2.48 15.52
CA LYS A 126 -4.63 2.24 15.14
C LYS A 126 -5.21 3.36 14.28
N ASN A 127 -4.86 4.62 14.58
CA ASN A 127 -5.30 5.78 13.81
C ASN A 127 -4.59 5.83 12.44
N PHE A 128 -3.31 5.47 12.41
CA PHE A 128 -2.52 5.43 11.19
C PHE A 128 -3.11 4.49 10.15
N LYS A 129 -3.45 3.24 10.52
CA LYS A 129 -4.03 2.27 9.59
C LYS A 129 -5.34 2.77 8.98
N SER A 130 -6.20 3.39 9.79
CA SER A 130 -7.49 3.94 9.34
C SER A 130 -7.30 5.12 8.39
N GLN A 131 -6.41 6.06 8.73
CA GLN A 131 -6.08 7.21 7.88
C GLN A 131 -5.45 6.77 6.56
N LEU A 132 -4.50 5.84 6.60
CA LEU A 132 -3.85 5.27 5.42
C LEU A 132 -4.87 4.57 4.52
N LYS A 133 -5.76 3.74 5.10
CA LYS A 133 -6.86 3.10 4.34
C LYS A 133 -7.72 4.15 3.65
N THR A 134 -8.14 5.18 4.36
CA THR A 134 -8.97 6.26 3.81
C THR A 134 -8.28 6.98 2.66
N TRP A 135 -6.99 7.29 2.82
CA TRP A 135 -6.19 7.93 1.77
C TRP A 135 -6.04 7.04 0.54
N LEU A 136 -5.76 5.75 0.73
CA LEU A 136 -5.62 4.77 -0.34
C LEU A 136 -6.92 4.52 -1.12
N ILE A 137 -8.08 4.57 -0.45
CA ILE A 137 -9.40 4.54 -1.10
C ILE A 137 -9.55 5.78 -1.99
N LYS A 138 -9.24 6.97 -1.48
CA LYS A 138 -9.36 8.22 -2.26
C LYS A 138 -8.47 8.25 -3.51
N GLN A 139 -7.25 7.69 -3.42
CA GLN A 139 -6.31 7.68 -4.54
C GLN A 139 -6.59 6.59 -5.59
N THR A 140 -7.14 5.43 -5.20
CA THR A 140 -7.44 4.30 -6.11
C THR A 140 -6.25 3.83 -6.96
N PHE A 141 -5.14 3.43 -6.35
CA PHE A 141 -3.96 2.99 -7.09
C PHE A 141 -4.22 1.72 -7.91
N TYR A 142 -3.80 1.73 -9.19
CA TYR A 142 -3.83 0.56 -10.08
C TYR A 142 -2.43 0.02 -10.39
N SER A 143 -1.38 0.76 -10.01
CA SER A 143 0.03 0.41 -10.13
C SER A 143 0.77 0.83 -8.87
N ILE A 144 1.87 0.14 -8.59
CA ILE A 144 2.86 0.49 -7.56
C ILE A 144 4.01 1.30 -8.20
N ASP A 145 4.27 1.02 -9.48
CA ASP A 145 5.24 1.70 -10.34
C ASP A 145 4.67 3.02 -10.86
#